data_AF-A0A1G1F6Z9-F1
#
_entry.id   AF-A0A1G1F6Z9-F1
#
_cell.length_a   1.000
_cell.length_b   1.000
_cell.length_c   1.000
_cell.angle_alpha   90.00
_cell.angle_beta   90.00
_cell.angle_gamma   90.00
#
_symmetry.space_group_name_H-M   'P 1'
#
loop_
_entity.id
_entity.type
_entity.pdbx_description
1 polymer ?
#
loop_
_entity_poly.entity_id
_entity_poly.type
_entity_poly.pdbx_seq_one_letter_code
_entity_poly.pdbx_strand_id
1 'polypeptide(L)'
;MEWTNEFSSGVALLDEHNMALVCRTGSIILAIREQVCRYTIGVEIGFLEKHIFSCFNKEEQYMQLYSFSEYPQHKAEHERFESDVRKLKKDFIGLDQSRQCGSYELSVEINCLIVNWVSGHISKTDKKLGAFLNRKMIFTEISGKKKIVVPVCSFCRKVRDYNGLWVQIKPHIIGYSGFAFSHGMCPDCARMHYAEYFSGDGYKQPAY
;
A
#
# COMPACT_ATOMS: atom_id res chain seq x y z
N MET A 1 14.27 -14.13 9.42
CA MET A 1 13.72 -13.10 10.32
C MET A 1 12.30 -13.53 10.68
N GLU A 2 11.81 -13.15 11.86
CA GLU A 2 10.44 -13.45 12.29
C GLU A 2 9.66 -12.14 12.46
N TRP A 3 8.33 -12.20 12.31
CA TRP A 3 7.48 -11.02 12.52
C TRP A 3 7.46 -10.63 13.99
N THR A 4 7.63 -9.34 14.27
CA THR A 4 7.54 -8.76 15.61
C THR A 4 6.78 -7.44 15.57
N ASN A 5 6.35 -6.95 16.73
CA ASN A 5 5.71 -5.63 16.86
C ASN A 5 6.62 -4.46 16.44
N GLU A 6 7.92 -4.70 16.24
CA GLU A 6 8.82 -3.70 15.68
C GLU A 6 8.42 -3.33 14.24
N PHE A 7 7.96 -4.31 13.45
CA PHE A 7 7.58 -4.16 12.04
C PHE A 7 6.11 -3.79 11.82
N SER A 8 5.32 -3.77 12.89
CA SER A 8 3.93 -3.30 12.82
C SER A 8 3.87 -1.77 12.74
N SER A 9 3.15 -1.30 11.74
CA SER A 9 2.72 0.09 11.56
C SER A 9 1.49 0.43 12.40
N GLY A 10 0.79 -0.59 12.92
CA GLY A 10 -0.51 -0.44 13.61
C GLY A 10 -1.68 -0.17 12.66
N VAL A 11 -1.48 -0.26 11.35
CA VAL A 11 -2.51 -0.18 10.33
C VAL A 11 -2.56 -1.53 9.61
N ALA A 12 -3.64 -2.29 9.84
CA ALA A 12 -3.76 -3.69 9.39
C ALA A 12 -3.46 -3.89 7.90
N LEU A 13 -3.81 -2.91 7.07
CA LEU A 13 -3.53 -2.94 5.64
C LEU A 13 -2.04 -2.89 5.30
N LEU A 14 -1.27 -2.04 5.99
CA LEU A 14 0.18 -1.94 5.79
C LEU A 14 0.84 -3.19 6.37
N ASP A 15 0.38 -3.65 7.53
CA ASP A 15 0.92 -4.82 8.23
C ASP A 15 0.71 -6.13 7.44
N GLU A 16 -0.39 -6.28 6.72
CA GLU A 16 -0.63 -7.42 5.83
C GLU A 16 0.47 -7.54 4.75
N HIS A 17 0.83 -6.43 4.12
CA HIS A 17 1.90 -6.43 3.11
C HIS A 17 3.28 -6.62 3.74
N ASN A 18 3.53 -6.01 4.90
CA ASN A 18 4.81 -6.09 5.60
C ASN A 18 5.09 -7.50 6.13
N MET A 19 4.06 -8.16 6.68
CA MET A 19 4.14 -9.57 7.07
C MET A 19 4.54 -10.46 5.90
N ALA A 20 3.97 -10.22 4.71
CA ALA A 20 4.26 -11.05 3.54
C ALA A 20 5.74 -10.95 3.12
N LEU A 21 6.37 -9.77 3.23
CA LEU A 21 7.80 -9.59 2.98
C LEU A 21 8.66 -10.26 4.08
N VAL A 22 8.30 -10.10 5.35
CA VAL A 22 9.02 -10.71 6.47
C VAL A 22 8.99 -12.24 6.37
N CYS A 23 7.83 -12.83 6.10
CA CYS A 23 7.68 -14.28 5.89
C CYS A 23 8.58 -14.79 4.75
N ARG A 24 8.80 -13.97 3.72
CA ARG A 24 9.64 -14.33 2.57
C ARG A 24 11.10 -14.53 2.91
N THR A 25 11.63 -13.75 3.84
CA THR A 25 13.00 -13.98 4.35
C THR A 25 13.16 -15.40 4.90
N GLY A 26 12.13 -15.90 5.60
CA GLY A 26 12.11 -17.27 6.12
C GLY A 26 12.14 -18.31 4.99
N SER A 27 11.29 -18.15 3.97
CA SER A 27 11.25 -19.04 2.80
C SER A 27 12.58 -19.10 2.05
N ILE A 28 13.23 -17.97 1.83
CA ILE A 28 14.53 -17.91 1.14
C ILE A 28 15.63 -18.58 1.98
N ILE A 29 15.69 -18.29 3.29
CA ILE A 29 16.67 -18.91 4.19
C ILE A 29 16.50 -20.43 4.22
N LEU A 30 15.27 -20.93 4.26
CA LEU A 30 14.99 -22.37 4.18
C LEU A 30 15.44 -22.94 2.84
N ALA A 31 15.15 -22.28 1.72
CA ALA A 31 15.60 -22.74 0.41
C ALA A 31 17.14 -22.77 0.26
N ILE A 32 17.84 -21.85 0.93
CA ILE A 32 19.31 -21.83 1.03
C ILE A 32 19.80 -23.03 1.83
N ARG A 33 19.22 -23.27 3.01
CA ARG A 33 19.60 -24.38 3.89
C ARG A 33 19.40 -25.74 3.24
N GLU A 34 18.27 -25.93 2.57
CA GLU A 34 17.90 -27.18 1.90
C GLU A 34 18.54 -27.32 0.51
N GLN A 35 19.35 -26.34 0.06
CA GLN A 35 20.03 -26.35 -1.24
C GLN A 35 19.07 -26.47 -2.46
N VAL A 36 17.83 -26.01 -2.30
CA VAL A 36 16.78 -26.02 -3.35
C VAL A 36 16.59 -24.65 -4.02
N CYS A 37 17.45 -23.68 -3.71
CA CYS A 37 17.43 -22.30 -4.25
C CYS A 37 17.19 -22.21 -5.76
N ARG A 38 17.80 -23.11 -6.51
CA ARG A 38 17.72 -23.17 -7.97
C ARG A 38 16.29 -23.30 -8.51
N TYR A 39 15.35 -23.77 -7.70
CA TYR A 39 13.94 -23.94 -8.04
C TYR A 39 13.01 -22.90 -7.41
N THR A 40 13.47 -22.23 -6.35
CA THR A 40 12.64 -21.30 -5.58
C THR A 40 12.89 -19.85 -5.97
N ILE A 41 14.10 -19.50 -6.39
CA ILE A 41 14.51 -18.11 -6.55
C ILE A 41 13.67 -17.32 -7.57
N GLY A 42 13.29 -17.95 -8.68
CA GLY A 42 12.42 -17.32 -9.68
C GLY A 42 11.00 -17.05 -9.14
N VAL A 43 10.50 -17.93 -8.27
CA VAL A 43 9.22 -17.73 -7.57
C VAL A 43 9.30 -16.54 -6.63
N GLU A 44 10.43 -16.38 -5.93
CA GLU A 44 10.63 -15.27 -4.99
C GLU A 44 10.76 -13.91 -5.69
N ILE A 45 11.53 -13.85 -6.78
CA ILE A 45 11.61 -12.63 -7.61
C ILE A 45 10.22 -12.28 -8.18
N GLY A 46 9.49 -13.26 -8.69
CA GLY A 46 8.13 -13.05 -9.22
C GLY A 46 7.13 -12.62 -8.15
N PHE A 47 7.28 -13.09 -6.91
CA PHE A 47 6.51 -12.62 -5.77
C PHE A 47 6.82 -11.15 -5.45
N LEU A 48 8.11 -10.81 -5.31
CA LEU A 48 8.54 -9.43 -5.02
C LEU A 48 7.98 -8.45 -6.06
N GLU A 49 8.18 -8.73 -7.35
CA GLU A 49 7.71 -7.85 -8.43
C GLU A 49 6.19 -7.60 -8.38
N LYS A 50 5.39 -8.64 -8.15
CA LYS A 50 3.93 -8.53 -8.08
C LYS A 50 3.46 -7.84 -6.79
N HIS A 51 4.06 -8.19 -5.66
CA HIS A 51 3.66 -7.72 -4.34
C HIS A 51 3.98 -6.24 -4.16
N ILE A 52 5.18 -5.83 -4.57
CA ILE A 52 5.67 -4.45 -4.48
C ILE A 52 4.74 -3.49 -5.22
N PHE A 53 4.41 -3.81 -6.48
CA PHE A 53 3.62 -2.92 -7.32
C PHE A 53 2.22 -2.65 -6.74
N SER A 54 1.60 -3.64 -6.09
CA SER A 54 0.28 -3.46 -5.49
C SER A 54 0.34 -2.73 -4.14
N CYS A 55 1.38 -2.97 -3.34
CA CYS A 55 1.55 -2.37 -2.02
C CYS A 55 1.87 -0.87 -2.12
N PHE A 56 2.95 -0.51 -2.81
CA PHE A 56 3.44 0.87 -2.89
C PHE A 56 2.41 1.80 -3.48
N ASN A 57 1.74 1.38 -4.56
CA ASN A 57 0.68 2.17 -5.18
C ASN A 57 -0.43 2.53 -4.18
N LYS A 58 -0.83 1.62 -3.30
CA LYS A 58 -1.88 1.88 -2.30
C LYS A 58 -1.35 2.81 -1.21
N GLU A 59 -0.16 2.52 -0.69
CA GLU A 59 0.50 3.32 0.33
C GLU A 59 0.66 4.78 -0.10
N GLU A 60 1.15 4.99 -1.32
CA GLU A 60 1.27 6.31 -1.94
C GLU A 60 -0.07 7.03 -2.10
N GLN A 61 -1.14 6.29 -2.41
CA GLN A 61 -2.48 6.88 -2.47
C GLN A 61 -2.97 7.32 -1.10
N TYR A 62 -2.68 6.58 -0.02
CA TYR A 62 -2.97 7.06 1.34
C TYR A 62 -2.15 8.29 1.68
N MET A 63 -0.86 8.28 1.35
CA MET A 63 0.01 9.42 1.60
C MET A 63 -0.50 10.67 0.90
N GLN A 64 -0.93 10.56 -0.36
CA GLN A 64 -1.52 11.68 -1.10
C GLN A 64 -2.88 12.10 -0.53
N LEU A 65 -3.78 11.13 -0.31
CA LEU A 65 -5.12 11.37 0.21
C LEU A 65 -5.07 12.05 1.57
N TYR A 66 -4.14 11.67 2.43
CA TYR A 66 -3.97 12.26 3.76
C TYR A 66 -2.89 13.36 3.81
N SER A 67 -2.38 13.80 2.66
CA SER A 67 -1.20 14.68 2.47
C SER A 67 -0.13 14.52 3.54
N PHE A 68 0.39 13.32 3.62
CA PHE A 68 1.56 12.99 4.41
C PHE A 68 2.78 13.78 3.90
N SER A 69 3.38 14.59 4.76
CA SER A 69 4.45 15.53 4.38
C SER A 69 5.73 14.84 3.90
N GLU A 70 6.05 13.65 4.41
CA GLU A 70 7.24 12.88 4.01
C GLU A 70 7.01 12.06 2.71
N TYR A 71 5.86 12.22 2.03
CA TYR A 71 5.52 11.49 0.80
C TYR A 71 6.63 11.49 -0.27
N PRO A 72 7.29 12.62 -0.63
CA PRO A 72 8.29 12.62 -1.68
C PRO A 72 9.50 11.72 -1.36
N GLN A 73 9.96 11.75 -0.10
CA GLN A 73 11.08 10.92 0.34
C GLN A 73 10.68 9.45 0.42
N HIS A 74 9.51 9.15 0.98
CA HIS A 74 8.98 7.80 1.06
C HIS A 74 8.87 7.16 -0.33
N LYS A 75 8.30 7.90 -1.31
CA LYS A 75 8.22 7.43 -2.70
C LYS A 75 9.59 7.19 -3.34
N ALA A 76 10.58 8.02 -3.04
CA ALA A 76 11.94 7.79 -3.55
C ALA A 76 12.55 6.47 -3.03
N GLU A 77 12.23 6.07 -1.79
CA GLU A 77 12.62 4.76 -1.25
C GLU A 77 11.93 3.62 -2.01
N HIS A 78 10.64 3.74 -2.31
CA HIS A 78 9.89 2.78 -3.15
C HIS A 78 10.52 2.63 -4.54
N GLU A 79 10.75 3.73 -5.24
CA GLU A 79 11.31 3.74 -6.60
C GLU A 79 12.69 3.08 -6.64
N ARG A 80 13.51 3.31 -5.60
CA ARG A 80 14.81 2.67 -5.45
C ARG A 80 14.67 1.15 -5.24
N PHE A 81 13.79 0.72 -4.34
CA PHE A 81 13.57 -0.70 -4.08
C PHE A 81 13.05 -1.44 -5.32
N GLU A 82 12.12 -0.83 -6.06
CA GLU A 82 11.66 -1.37 -7.33
C GLU A 82 12.80 -1.52 -8.35
N SER A 83 13.71 -0.54 -8.41
CA SER A 83 14.89 -0.60 -9.27
C SER A 83 15.81 -1.77 -8.89
N ASP A 84 16.06 -1.97 -7.59
CA ASP A 84 16.88 -3.07 -7.09
C ASP A 84 16.25 -4.45 -7.41
N VAL A 85 14.93 -4.60 -7.26
CA VAL A 85 14.22 -5.84 -7.67
C VAL A 85 14.26 -6.07 -9.18
N ARG A 86 14.12 -5.02 -9.99
CA ARG A 86 14.26 -5.13 -11.46
C ARG A 86 15.67 -5.56 -11.85
N LYS A 87 16.70 -5.11 -11.14
CA LYS A 87 18.08 -5.54 -11.36
C LYS A 87 18.25 -7.03 -11.07
N LEU A 88 17.82 -7.49 -9.89
CA LEU A 88 17.88 -8.92 -9.52
C LEU A 88 17.15 -9.81 -10.54
N LYS A 89 16.01 -9.36 -11.06
CA LYS A 89 15.28 -10.07 -12.11
C LYS A 89 16.09 -10.18 -13.40
N LYS A 90 16.79 -9.11 -13.82
CA LYS A 90 17.67 -9.15 -15.00
C LYS A 90 18.83 -10.12 -14.80
N ASP A 91 19.46 -10.07 -13.63
CA ASP A 91 20.57 -10.95 -13.27
C ASP A 91 20.12 -12.42 -13.28
N PHE A 92 18.93 -12.71 -12.75
CA PHE A 92 18.32 -14.05 -12.84
C PHE A 92 18.09 -14.54 -14.28
N ILE A 93 17.50 -13.70 -15.14
CA ILE A 93 17.24 -14.06 -16.55
C ILE A 93 18.55 -14.32 -17.30
N GLY A 94 19.62 -13.57 -17.00
CA GLY A 94 20.94 -13.79 -17.58
C GLY A 94 21.55 -15.15 -17.20
N LEU A 95 21.31 -15.61 -15.96
CA LEU A 95 21.76 -16.92 -15.49
C LEU A 95 21.01 -18.08 -16.15
N ASP A 96 19.68 -17.96 -16.32
CA ASP A 96 18.84 -18.99 -16.94
C ASP A 96 19.28 -19.32 -18.38
N GLN A 97 19.67 -18.29 -19.15
CA GLN A 97 20.19 -18.45 -20.51
C GLN A 97 21.50 -19.25 -20.56
N SER A 98 22.26 -19.32 -19.47
CA SER A 98 23.52 -20.08 -19.36
C SER A 98 23.33 -21.54 -18.91
N ARG A 99 22.08 -22.02 -18.73
CA ARG A 99 21.71 -23.31 -18.11
C ARG A 99 22.18 -23.46 -16.64
N GLN A 100 22.62 -22.39 -15.99
CA GLN A 100 22.78 -22.35 -14.54
C GLN A 100 21.43 -21.95 -13.91
N CYS A 101 20.66 -22.93 -13.44
CA CYS A 101 19.51 -22.64 -12.58
C CYS A 101 20.00 -21.95 -11.30
N GLY A 102 19.39 -20.81 -10.95
CA GLY A 102 19.52 -20.02 -9.71
C GLY A 102 20.80 -20.17 -8.87
N SER A 103 21.61 -19.11 -8.79
CA SER A 103 22.85 -19.12 -8.00
C SER A 103 22.59 -18.91 -6.50
N TYR A 104 23.44 -19.53 -5.67
CA TYR A 104 23.44 -19.32 -4.21
C TYR A 104 23.68 -17.84 -3.88
N GLU A 105 24.55 -17.18 -4.63
CA GLU A 105 24.88 -15.76 -4.53
C GLU A 105 23.63 -14.90 -4.71
N LEU A 106 22.81 -15.18 -5.73
CA LEU A 106 21.58 -14.42 -5.97
C LEU A 106 20.55 -14.63 -4.84
N SER A 107 20.50 -15.80 -4.22
CA SER A 107 19.64 -16.04 -3.04
C SER A 107 20.06 -15.16 -1.86
N VAL A 108 21.36 -15.01 -1.64
CA VAL A 108 21.90 -14.14 -0.60
C VAL A 108 21.58 -12.68 -0.90
N GLU A 109 21.75 -12.24 -2.14
CA GLU A 109 21.44 -10.87 -2.56
C GLU A 109 19.95 -10.51 -2.37
N ILE A 110 19.03 -11.40 -2.78
CA ILE A 110 17.59 -11.20 -2.56
C ILE A 110 17.29 -11.12 -1.06
N ASN A 111 17.84 -12.03 -0.26
CA ASN A 111 17.60 -12.02 1.19
C ASN A 111 18.13 -10.73 1.83
N CYS A 112 19.33 -10.27 1.45
CA CYS A 112 19.88 -9.00 1.91
C CYS A 112 19.01 -7.81 1.51
N LEU A 113 18.49 -7.80 0.28
CA LEU A 113 17.59 -6.75 -0.19
C LEU A 113 16.32 -6.68 0.68
N ILE A 114 15.67 -7.81 0.94
CA ILE A 114 14.45 -7.86 1.76
C ILE A 114 14.75 -7.48 3.21
N VAL A 115 15.82 -8.01 3.81
CA VAL A 115 16.18 -7.70 5.20
C VAL A 115 16.48 -6.21 5.36
N ASN A 116 17.25 -5.61 4.45
CA ASN A 116 17.54 -4.18 4.49
C ASN A 116 16.27 -3.34 4.32
N TRP A 117 15.34 -3.77 3.48
CA TRP A 117 14.05 -3.10 3.34
C TRP A 117 13.21 -3.19 4.61
N VAL A 118 13.11 -4.38 5.23
CA VAL A 118 12.35 -4.55 6.47
C VAL A 118 12.95 -3.73 7.61
N SER A 119 14.27 -3.81 7.80
CA SER A 119 14.96 -3.10 8.88
C SER A 119 15.17 -1.61 8.64
N GLY A 120 15.06 -1.16 7.39
CA GLY A 120 15.23 0.23 6.99
C GLY A 120 13.91 0.96 6.80
N HIS A 121 13.12 0.50 5.84
CA HIS A 121 11.88 1.13 5.41
C HIS A 121 10.72 0.76 6.32
N ILE A 122 10.41 -0.53 6.49
CA ILE A 122 9.24 -0.97 7.27
C ILE A 122 9.32 -0.51 8.73
N SER A 123 10.45 -0.77 9.39
CA SER A 123 10.61 -0.47 10.82
C SER A 123 10.68 1.04 11.13
N LYS A 124 10.97 1.89 10.13
CA LYS A 124 11.18 3.34 10.32
C LYS A 124 10.18 4.17 9.53
N THR A 125 10.18 4.05 8.21
CA THR A 125 9.39 4.84 7.27
C THR A 125 7.90 4.48 7.36
N ASP A 126 7.52 3.21 7.19
CA ASP A 126 6.11 2.78 7.26
C ASP A 126 5.54 2.98 8.65
N LYS A 127 6.36 2.77 9.68
CA LYS A 127 5.95 2.97 11.06
C LYS A 127 5.53 4.42 11.34
N LYS A 128 6.25 5.39 10.77
CA LYS A 128 5.85 6.81 10.82
C LYS A 128 4.54 7.04 10.07
N LEU A 129 4.38 6.43 8.89
CA LEU A 129 3.14 6.52 8.14
C LEU A 129 1.96 5.93 8.93
N GLY A 130 2.11 4.74 9.50
CA GLY A 130 1.11 4.08 10.32
C GLY A 130 0.70 4.93 11.52
N ALA A 131 1.66 5.54 12.22
CA ALA A 131 1.38 6.48 13.31
C ALA A 131 0.61 7.73 12.82
N PHE A 132 0.95 8.25 11.64
CA PHE A 132 0.26 9.37 11.02
C PHE A 132 -1.18 9.03 10.63
N LEU A 133 -1.38 7.91 9.92
CA LEU A 133 -2.68 7.46 9.46
C LEU A 133 -3.60 7.13 10.63
N ASN A 134 -3.09 6.51 11.71
CA ASN A 134 -3.87 6.23 12.91
C ASN A 134 -4.42 7.50 13.60
N ARG A 135 -3.76 8.66 13.45
CA ARG A 135 -4.26 9.94 13.98
C ARG A 135 -5.28 10.62 13.06
N LYS A 136 -5.20 10.36 11.75
CA LYS A 136 -6.01 11.07 10.73
C LYS A 136 -7.24 10.29 10.29
N MET A 137 -7.18 8.96 10.31
CA MET A 137 -8.25 8.09 9.85
C MET A 137 -9.40 8.03 10.84
N ILE A 138 -10.62 8.04 10.31
CA ILE A 138 -11.81 7.66 11.05
C ILE A 138 -11.95 6.16 10.94
N PHE A 139 -12.11 5.49 12.08
CA PHE A 139 -12.29 4.05 12.14
C PHE A 139 -13.71 3.70 12.55
N THR A 140 -14.22 2.59 12.01
CA THR A 140 -15.46 1.95 12.44
C THR A 140 -15.20 0.46 12.63
N GLU A 141 -16.04 -0.21 13.41
CA GLU A 141 -16.02 -1.66 13.53
C GLU A 141 -17.16 -2.27 12.71
N ILE A 142 -16.85 -3.21 11.82
CA ILE A 142 -17.83 -3.94 11.02
C ILE A 142 -17.49 -5.43 11.10
N SER A 143 -18.41 -6.22 11.63
CA SER A 143 -18.24 -7.69 11.81
C SER A 143 -16.95 -8.06 12.56
N GLY A 144 -16.64 -7.34 13.65
CA GLY A 144 -15.45 -7.59 14.47
C GLY A 144 -14.12 -7.17 13.85
N LYS A 145 -14.15 -6.42 12.74
CA LYS A 145 -12.94 -5.91 12.06
C LYS A 145 -12.94 -4.39 12.04
N LYS A 146 -11.83 -3.80 12.49
CA LYS A 146 -11.57 -2.36 12.40
C LYS A 146 -11.38 -1.98 10.93
N LYS A 147 -12.25 -1.11 10.43
CA LYS A 147 -12.24 -0.59 9.04
C LYS A 147 -12.04 0.91 9.01
N ILE A 148 -11.39 1.39 7.96
CA ILE A 148 -11.20 2.83 7.72
C ILE A 148 -12.43 3.37 6.99
N VAL A 149 -13.04 4.43 7.51
CA VAL A 149 -14.18 5.10 6.87
C VAL A 149 -13.66 6.10 5.84
N VAL A 150 -14.11 5.94 4.60
CA VAL A 150 -13.77 6.83 3.48
C VAL A 150 -15.03 7.51 2.96
N PRO A 151 -15.14 8.85 3.04
CA PRO A 151 -16.27 9.56 2.47
C PRO A 151 -16.20 9.59 0.94
N VAL A 152 -17.24 9.09 0.28
CA VAL A 152 -17.39 9.06 -1.18
C VAL A 152 -18.61 9.85 -1.61
N CYS A 153 -18.55 10.45 -2.79
CA CYS A 153 -19.71 11.09 -3.39
C CYS A 153 -20.61 10.01 -4.00
N SER A 154 -21.89 10.02 -3.63
CA SER A 154 -22.89 9.06 -4.11
C SER A 154 -23.12 9.10 -5.63
N PHE A 155 -22.75 10.21 -6.29
CA PHE A 155 -22.99 10.42 -7.72
C PHE A 155 -21.72 10.18 -8.56
N CYS A 156 -20.64 10.92 -8.29
CA CYS A 156 -19.41 10.85 -9.09
C CYS A 156 -18.31 9.96 -8.52
N ARG A 157 -18.51 9.39 -7.32
CA ARG A 157 -17.54 8.53 -6.61
C ARG A 157 -16.19 9.19 -6.28
N LYS A 158 -16.07 10.51 -6.41
CA LYS A 158 -14.93 11.27 -5.84
C LYS A 158 -14.86 10.99 -4.33
N VAL A 159 -13.66 10.90 -3.79
CA VAL A 159 -13.41 10.77 -2.35
C VAL A 159 -13.16 12.14 -1.75
N ARG A 160 -13.72 12.38 -0.56
CA ARG A 160 -13.37 13.54 0.24
C ARG A 160 -12.09 13.26 0.99
N ASP A 161 -11.06 14.03 0.70
CA ASP A 161 -9.81 13.99 1.47
C ASP A 161 -10.01 14.60 2.88
N TYR A 162 -9.00 14.48 3.71
CA TYR A 162 -9.02 15.02 5.09
C TYR A 162 -8.97 16.55 5.16
N ASN A 163 -8.58 17.24 4.09
CA ASN A 163 -8.69 18.70 3.96
C ASN A 163 -10.12 19.12 3.55
N GLY A 164 -10.99 18.14 3.29
CA GLY A 164 -12.36 18.36 2.88
C GLY A 164 -12.55 18.54 1.37
N LEU A 165 -11.48 18.42 0.57
CA LEU A 165 -11.49 18.52 -0.89
C LEU A 165 -11.98 17.22 -1.53
N TRP A 166 -12.67 17.33 -2.66
CA TRP A 166 -13.19 16.16 -3.39
C TRP A 166 -12.27 15.81 -4.55
N VAL A 167 -11.54 14.70 -4.42
CA VAL A 167 -10.54 14.25 -5.38
C VAL A 167 -10.97 12.96 -6.07
N GLN A 168 -10.58 12.81 -7.34
CA GLN A 168 -10.80 11.57 -8.05
C GLN A 168 -9.67 10.60 -7.74
N ILE A 169 -10.03 9.44 -7.19
CA ILE A 169 -9.09 8.38 -6.89
C ILE A 169 -9.26 7.24 -7.90
N LYS A 170 -8.18 6.50 -8.15
CA LYS A 170 -8.22 5.37 -9.09
C LYS A 170 -9.17 4.26 -8.59
N PRO A 171 -9.87 3.54 -9.48
CA PRO A 171 -10.94 2.60 -9.11
C PRO A 171 -10.51 1.45 -8.17
N HIS A 172 -9.22 1.08 -8.16
CA HIS A 172 -8.72 -0.09 -7.45
C HIS A 172 -8.70 0.05 -5.93
N ILE A 173 -8.98 1.23 -5.38
CA ILE A 173 -9.15 1.45 -3.92
C ILE A 173 -10.48 0.88 -3.40
N ILE A 174 -11.50 0.77 -4.25
CA ILE A 174 -12.88 0.43 -3.85
C ILE A 174 -13.04 -1.07 -3.52
N GLY A 175 -12.10 -1.91 -3.94
CA GLY A 175 -12.14 -3.37 -3.73
C GLY A 175 -11.54 -3.89 -2.43
N TYR A 176 -11.00 -3.02 -1.55
CA TYR A 176 -10.27 -3.50 -0.36
C TYR A 176 -11.20 -3.77 0.83
N SER A 177 -11.03 -4.94 1.44
CA SER A 177 -11.82 -5.41 2.60
C SER A 177 -11.64 -4.57 3.86
N GLY A 178 -10.57 -3.77 3.94
CA GLY A 178 -10.22 -2.87 5.03
C GLY A 178 -10.94 -1.51 5.04
N PHE A 179 -11.75 -1.21 4.01
CA PHE A 179 -12.51 0.03 3.92
C PHE A 179 -13.99 -0.13 4.24
N ALA A 180 -14.56 0.94 4.79
CA ALA A 180 -15.98 1.20 4.87
C ALA A 180 -16.26 2.53 4.14
N PHE A 181 -17.28 2.56 3.30
CA PHE A 181 -17.62 3.77 2.55
C PHE A 181 -18.79 4.49 3.20
N SER A 182 -18.61 5.77 3.54
CA SER A 182 -19.72 6.65 3.91
C SER A 182 -20.13 7.47 2.70
N HIS A 183 -21.43 7.60 2.47
CA HIS A 183 -21.97 8.31 1.32
C HIS A 183 -22.25 9.77 1.64
N GLY A 184 -21.79 10.66 0.76
CA GLY A 184 -22.05 12.10 0.82
C GLY A 184 -22.20 12.68 -0.60
N MET A 185 -22.11 14.00 -0.72
CA MET A 185 -22.25 14.67 -2.00
C MET A 185 -21.19 15.76 -2.17
N CYS A 186 -20.47 15.74 -3.29
CA CYS A 186 -19.52 16.79 -3.61
C CYS A 186 -20.25 18.06 -4.09
N PRO A 187 -19.65 19.25 -3.98
CA PRO A 187 -20.26 20.50 -4.43
C PRO A 187 -20.69 20.49 -5.91
N ASP A 188 -19.95 19.79 -6.77
CA ASP A 188 -20.27 19.67 -8.19
C ASP A 188 -21.59 18.90 -8.40
N CYS A 189 -21.71 17.72 -7.77
CA CYS A 189 -22.91 16.91 -7.83
C CYS A 189 -24.09 17.55 -7.09
N ALA A 190 -23.83 18.28 -5.99
CA ALA A 190 -24.85 19.05 -5.30
C ALA A 190 -25.47 20.11 -6.21
N ARG A 191 -24.63 20.90 -6.91
CA ARG A 191 -25.09 21.89 -7.88
C ARG A 191 -25.79 21.25 -9.09
N MET A 192 -25.35 20.09 -9.53
CA MET A 192 -25.93 19.41 -10.69
C MET A 192 -27.28 18.77 -10.40
N HIS A 193 -27.41 18.07 -9.27
CA HIS A 193 -28.60 17.28 -8.96
C HIS A 193 -29.61 17.99 -8.04
N TYR A 194 -29.17 19.03 -7.33
CA TYR A 194 -29.98 19.78 -6.37
C TYR A 194 -29.87 21.29 -6.60
N ALA A 195 -29.70 21.72 -7.86
CA ALA A 195 -29.52 23.12 -8.24
C ALA A 195 -30.53 24.08 -7.58
N GLU A 196 -31.78 23.64 -7.46
CA GLU A 196 -32.89 24.38 -6.84
C GLU A 196 -32.66 24.79 -5.37
N TYR A 197 -31.82 24.05 -4.63
CA TYR A 197 -31.44 24.36 -3.25
C TYR A 197 -30.16 25.21 -3.15
N PHE A 198 -29.41 25.38 -4.25
CA PHE A 198 -28.12 26.07 -4.28
C PHE A 198 -28.10 27.33 -5.17
N SER A 199 -29.19 27.61 -5.89
CA SER A 199 -29.32 28.75 -6.80
C SER A 199 -30.14 29.87 -6.16
N GLY A 200 -29.47 30.78 -5.46
CA GLY A 200 -30.02 32.04 -4.96
C GLY A 200 -29.85 32.21 -3.45
N ASP A 201 -29.07 33.23 -3.07
CA ASP A 201 -28.97 33.86 -1.74
C ASP A 201 -29.36 32.98 -0.54
N GLY A 202 -28.45 32.09 -0.15
CA GLY A 202 -28.55 31.34 1.10
C GLY A 202 -29.39 30.06 1.01
N TYR A 203 -29.03 29.11 1.87
CA TYR A 203 -29.71 27.83 2.04
C TYR A 203 -31.20 28.07 2.35
N LYS A 204 -32.09 27.77 1.40
CA LYS A 204 -33.53 27.71 1.66
C LYS A 204 -33.80 26.44 2.46
N GLN A 205 -33.98 26.61 3.77
CA GLN A 205 -34.32 25.52 4.68
C GLN A 205 -35.64 24.87 4.20
N PRO A 206 -35.72 23.53 4.10
CA PRO A 206 -36.96 22.87 3.70
C PRO A 206 -38.06 23.18 4.72
N ALA A 207 -39.22 23.64 4.25
CA ALA A 207 -40.41 23.74 5.09
C ALA A 207 -40.94 22.31 5.32
N TYR A 208 -40.76 21.82 6.54
CA TYR A 208 -41.42 20.62 7.05
C TYR A 208 -42.71 21.00 7.78
#